data_AF-A0A3B9HPE6-F1
#
_entry.id   AF-A0A3B9HPE6-F1
#
_cell.length_a   1.000
_cell.length_b   1.000
_cell.length_c   1.000
_cell.angle_alpha   90.00
_cell.angle_beta   90.00
_cell.angle_gamma   90.00
#
_symmetry.space_group_name_H-M   'P 1'
#
loop_
_entity.id
_entity.type
_entity.pdbx_description
1 polymer ?
#
loop_
_entity_poly.entity_id
_entity_poly.type
_entity_poly.pdbx_seq_one_letter_code
_entity_poly.pdbx_strand_id
1 'polypeptide(L)'
;MLPKDYVEFARDADLLFHDAQYTEEDMVKTRSWGHSTYAEALDLAIRANVKKLGLFHHDPDRTDNEIDQMVSELQAKAATRSSQLEVFAVYEGMQIELE
;
A
#
# COMPACT_ATOMS: atom_id res chain seq x y z
N MET A 1 1.37 16.07 7.98
CA MET A 1 2.26 16.06 6.80
C MET A 1 1.38 16.27 5.58
N LEU A 2 1.76 17.10 4.61
CA LEU A 2 0.97 17.19 3.37
C LEU A 2 1.32 15.99 2.48
N PRO A 3 0.42 15.51 1.61
CA PRO A 3 0.69 14.37 0.74
C PRO A 3 1.98 14.50 -0.09
N LYS A 4 2.31 15.72 -0.52
CA LYS A 4 3.56 16.02 -1.24
C LYS A 4 4.80 15.76 -0.39
N ASP A 5 4.76 16.09 0.90
CA ASP A 5 5.92 15.96 1.77
C ASP A 5 6.20 14.46 1.98
N TYR A 6 5.14 13.63 2.02
CA TYR A 6 5.27 12.19 2.19
C TYR A 6 5.83 11.52 0.92
N VAL A 7 5.39 11.97 -0.26
CA VAL A 7 5.99 11.52 -1.54
C VAL A 7 7.49 11.85 -1.58
N GLU A 8 7.90 13.05 -1.17
CA GLU A 8 9.32 13.41 -1.11
C GLU A 8 10.09 12.57 -0.09
N PHE A 9 9.48 12.28 1.07
CA PHE A 9 10.10 11.44 2.09
C PHE A 9 10.33 10.01 1.61
N ALA A 10 9.39 9.43 0.87
CA ALA A 10 9.46 8.06 0.35
C ALA A 10 10.18 7.94 -1.00
N ARG A 11 10.72 9.05 -1.53
CA ARG A 11 11.27 9.13 -2.88
C ARG A 11 12.40 8.11 -3.09
N ASP A 12 12.30 7.33 -4.16
CA ASP A 12 13.26 6.32 -4.61
C ASP A 12 13.56 5.21 -3.60
N ALA A 13 12.69 4.99 -2.60
CA ALA A 13 12.90 3.94 -1.62
C ALA A 13 12.82 2.54 -2.25
N ASP A 14 13.74 1.65 -1.86
CA ASP A 14 13.73 0.25 -2.28
C ASP A 14 12.52 -0.51 -1.71
N LEU A 15 12.08 -0.14 -0.52
CA LEU A 15 10.94 -0.73 0.17
C LEU A 15 10.19 0.33 0.98
N LEU A 16 8.87 0.38 0.80
CA LEU A 16 7.95 1.15 1.63
C LEU A 16 6.92 0.21 2.26
N PHE A 17 6.82 0.21 3.58
CA PHE A 17 5.66 -0.32 4.28
C PHE A 17 4.65 0.80 4.54
N HIS A 18 3.39 0.55 4.23
CA HIS A 18 2.31 1.53 4.40
C HIS A 18 1.08 0.85 5.00
N ASP A 19 0.34 1.56 5.86
CA ASP A 19 -0.95 1.07 6.35
C ASP A 19 -1.93 0.95 5.19
N ALA A 20 -2.73 -0.10 5.23
CA ALA A 20 -3.65 -0.47 4.17
C ALA A 20 -4.92 -1.03 4.81
N GLN A 21 -5.52 -0.29 5.74
CA GLN A 21 -6.67 -0.81 6.46
C GLN A 21 -7.97 -0.62 5.69
N TYR A 22 -8.09 0.38 4.83
CA TYR A 22 -9.39 0.78 4.30
C TYR A 22 -9.53 0.60 2.79
N THR A 23 -10.69 0.09 2.38
CA THR A 23 -11.19 0.30 1.02
C THR A 23 -11.71 1.73 0.88
N GLU A 24 -11.96 2.15 -0.37
CA GLU A 24 -12.65 3.42 -0.61
C GLU A 24 -14.06 3.45 0.04
N GLU A 25 -14.73 2.30 0.13
CA GLU A 25 -16.04 2.20 0.77
C GLU A 25 -15.96 2.39 2.29
N ASP A 26 -14.91 1.89 2.94
CA ASP A 26 -14.68 2.09 4.37
C ASP A 26 -14.41 3.56 4.68
N MET A 27 -13.65 4.24 3.83
CA MET A 27 -13.30 5.65 4.02
C MET A 27 -14.51 6.57 4.11
N VAL A 28 -15.62 6.21 3.47
CA VAL A 28 -16.87 6.98 3.56
C VAL A 28 -17.34 7.05 5.01
N LYS A 29 -17.06 6.02 5.82
CA LYS A 29 -17.48 5.90 7.22
C LYS A 29 -16.39 6.27 8.22
N THR A 30 -15.11 6.16 7.85
CA THR A 30 -13.97 6.27 8.78
C THR A 30 -13.04 7.47 8.51
N ARG A 31 -13.45 8.43 7.67
CA ARG A 31 -12.62 9.54 7.16
C ARG A 31 -11.84 10.37 8.19
N SER A 32 -12.25 10.39 9.45
CA SER A 32 -11.59 11.13 10.53
C SER A 32 -10.60 10.31 11.36
N TRP A 33 -10.42 9.02 11.06
CA TRP A 33 -9.68 8.10 11.94
C TRP A 33 -8.18 8.01 11.59
N GLY A 34 -7.75 8.57 10.46
CA GLY A 34 -6.34 8.79 10.14
C GLY A 34 -5.64 7.63 9.42
N HIS A 35 -6.38 6.70 8.83
CA HIS A 35 -5.83 5.62 8.00
C HIS A 35 -5.93 5.92 6.51
N SER A 36 -5.03 5.33 5.74
CA SER A 36 -5.04 5.38 4.28
C SER A 36 -5.82 4.24 3.64
N THR A 37 -6.30 4.49 2.43
CA THR A 37 -6.77 3.42 1.56
C THR A 37 -5.64 2.68 0.87
N TYR A 38 -5.94 1.46 0.45
CA TYR A 38 -5.15 0.69 -0.51
C TYR A 38 -4.71 1.51 -1.74
N ALA A 39 -5.64 2.29 -2.29
CA ALA A 39 -5.42 3.07 -3.50
C ALA A 39 -4.51 4.28 -3.24
N GLU A 40 -4.64 4.93 -2.09
CA GLU A 40 -3.77 6.04 -1.68
C GLU A 40 -2.34 5.56 -1.42
N ALA A 41 -2.17 4.40 -0.77
CA ALA A 41 -0.85 3.80 -0.56
C ALA A 41 -0.17 3.47 -1.91
N LEU A 42 -0.92 2.90 -2.85
CA LEU A 42 -0.43 2.64 -4.20
C LEU A 42 -0.05 3.93 -4.96
N ASP A 43 -0.91 4.96 -4.92
CA ASP A 43 -0.63 6.24 -5.58
C ASP A 43 0.62 6.91 -5.03
N LEU A 44 0.80 6.87 -3.71
CA LEU A 44 1.99 7.40 -3.05
C LEU A 44 3.25 6.66 -3.50
N ALA A 45 3.24 5.32 -3.49
CA ALA A 45 4.39 4.52 -3.91
C ALA A 45 4.78 4.77 -5.37
N ILE A 46 3.80 4.86 -6.27
CA ILE A 46 4.03 5.17 -7.69
C ILE A 46 4.65 6.58 -7.84
N ARG A 47 4.08 7.59 -7.17
CA ARG A 47 4.55 8.97 -7.26
C ARG A 47 5.93 9.18 -6.65
N ALA A 48 6.25 8.39 -5.64
CA ALA A 48 7.55 8.39 -4.98
C ALA A 48 8.60 7.52 -5.72
N ASN A 49 8.23 6.81 -6.79
CA ASN A 49 9.14 5.89 -7.49
C ASN A 49 9.71 4.79 -6.57
N VAL A 50 8.86 4.27 -5.69
CA VAL A 50 9.21 3.14 -4.80
C VAL A 50 9.34 1.86 -5.63
N LYS A 51 10.30 0.99 -5.27
CA LYS A 51 10.47 -0.31 -5.94
C LYS A 51 9.54 -1.40 -5.39
N LYS A 52 9.36 -1.45 -4.06
CA LYS A 52 8.51 -2.45 -3.39
C LYS A 52 7.56 -1.80 -2.39
N LEU A 53 6.26 -2.07 -2.49
CA LEU A 53 5.22 -1.63 -1.55
C LEU A 53 4.68 -2.83 -0.77
N GLY A 54 4.98 -2.88 0.53
CA GLY A 54 4.39 -3.83 1.46
C GLY A 54 3.19 -3.23 2.17
N LEU A 55 2.01 -3.79 1.95
CA LEU A 55 0.77 -3.38 2.60
C LEU A 55 0.69 -4.03 3.98
N PHE A 56 0.63 -3.20 5.02
CA PHE A 56 0.62 -3.61 6.43
C PHE A 56 -0.64 -3.09 7.14
N HIS A 57 -0.87 -3.55 8.38
CA HIS A 57 -1.97 -3.11 9.22
C HIS A 57 -3.34 -3.31 8.55
N HIS A 58 -3.54 -4.51 8.00
CA HIS A 58 -4.82 -4.92 7.42
C HIS A 58 -5.93 -4.86 8.46
N ASP A 59 -7.17 -4.70 7.99
CA ASP A 59 -8.33 -4.77 8.87
C ASP A 59 -8.44 -6.17 9.49
N PRO A 60 -8.55 -6.28 10.82
CA PRO A 60 -8.64 -7.57 11.51
C PRO A 60 -9.84 -8.41 11.10
N ASP A 61 -10.89 -7.81 10.53
CA ASP A 61 -12.08 -8.53 10.06
C ASP A 61 -11.94 -9.04 8.62
N ARG A 62 -10.87 -8.69 7.89
CA ARG A 62 -10.61 -9.22 6.54
C ARG A 62 -9.98 -10.60 6.59
N THR A 63 -10.49 -11.48 5.75
CA THR A 63 -9.91 -12.80 5.50
C THR A 63 -8.72 -12.73 4.56
N ASP A 64 -7.83 -13.73 4.63
CA ASP A 64 -6.67 -13.84 3.73
C ASP A 64 -7.07 -13.78 2.25
N ASN A 65 -8.18 -14.43 1.87
CA ASN A 65 -8.67 -14.41 0.49
C ASN A 65 -9.07 -13.00 0.03
N GLU A 66 -9.66 -12.19 0.91
CA GLU A 66 -10.03 -10.80 0.59
C GLU A 66 -8.78 -9.93 0.46
N ILE A 67 -7.76 -10.18 1.29
CA ILE A 67 -6.46 -9.50 1.20
C ILE A 67 -5.77 -9.86 -0.12
N ASP A 68 -5.72 -11.15 -0.49
CA ASP A 68 -5.12 -11.63 -1.73
C ASP A 68 -5.80 -11.04 -2.97
N GLN A 69 -7.15 -10.99 -2.96
CA GLN A 69 -7.93 -10.37 -4.02
C GLN A 69 -7.59 -8.87 -4.16
N MET A 70 -7.53 -8.15 -3.05
CA MET A 70 -7.15 -6.74 -3.02
C MET A 70 -5.72 -6.51 -3.53
N VAL A 71 -4.75 -7.34 -3.13
CA VAL A 71 -3.38 -7.28 -3.62
C VAL A 71 -3.34 -7.51 -5.14
N SER A 72 -4.06 -8.50 -5.64
CA SER A 72 -4.13 -8.79 -7.08
C SER A 72 -4.65 -7.60 -7.89
N GLU A 73 -5.70 -6.93 -7.39
CA GLU A 73 -6.25 -5.73 -8.03
C GLU A 73 -5.25 -4.55 -8.03
N LEU A 74 -4.51 -4.36 -6.94
CA LEU A 74 -3.49 -3.32 -6.86
C LEU A 74 -2.30 -3.62 -7.77
N GLN A 75 -1.86 -4.89 -7.87
CA GLN A 75 -0.82 -5.30 -8.81
C GLN A 75 -1.24 -5.04 -10.26
N ALA A 76 -2.49 -5.35 -10.62
CA ALA A 76 -3.01 -5.06 -11.95
C ALA A 76 -3.02 -3.54 -12.24
N LYS A 77 -3.44 -2.72 -11.27
CA LYS A 77 -3.38 -1.25 -11.39
C LYS A 77 -1.95 -0.73 -11.49
N ALA A 78 -1.04 -1.26 -10.66
CA ALA A 78 0.38 -0.90 -10.67
C ALA A 78 1.00 -1.18 -12.04
N ALA A 79 0.77 -2.36 -12.62
CA ALA A 79 1.31 -2.74 -13.93
C ALA A 79 0.95 -1.76 -15.06
N THR A 80 -0.20 -1.08 -14.97
CA THR A 80 -0.59 -0.05 -15.95
C THR A 80 0.11 1.31 -15.78
N ARG A 81 0.71 1.56 -14.60
CA ARG A 81 1.24 2.87 -14.19
C ARG A 81 2.75 2.86 -13.90
N SER A 82 3.28 1.73 -13.46
CA SER A 82 4.70 1.50 -13.15
C SER A 82 5.01 0.01 -13.27
N SER A 83 5.83 -0.37 -14.25
CA SER A 83 6.19 -1.77 -14.48
C SER A 83 7.19 -2.34 -13.48
N GLN A 84 7.81 -1.49 -12.65
CA GLN A 84 8.87 -1.88 -11.71
C GLN A 84 8.40 -1.97 -10.26
N LEU A 85 7.19 -1.48 -9.96
CA LEU A 85 6.65 -1.51 -8.59
C LEU A 85 6.10 -2.90 -8.26
N GLU A 86 6.72 -3.56 -7.29
CA GLU A 86 6.21 -4.78 -6.65
C GLU A 86 5.22 -4.40 -5.54
N VAL A 87 4.08 -5.08 -5.44
CA VAL A 87 3.06 -4.85 -4.39
C VAL A 87 2.71 -6.18 -3.74
N PHE A 88 2.74 -6.24 -2.41
CA PHE A 88 2.43 -7.46 -1.66
C PHE A 88 1.81 -7.15 -0.29
N ALA A 89 1.05 -8.11 0.26
CA ALA A 89 0.60 -8.06 1.64
C ALA A 89 1.67 -8.60 2.60
N VAL A 90 1.90 -7.86 3.69
CA VAL A 90 2.77 -8.31 4.77
C VAL A 90 1.98 -9.21 5.71
N TYR A 91 2.64 -10.24 6.25
CA TYR A 91 2.06 -11.20 7.19
C TYR A 91 2.99 -11.45 8.39
N GLU A 92 2.44 -12.02 9.47
CA GLU A 92 3.20 -12.34 10.68
C GLU A 92 4.35 -13.31 10.39
N GLY A 93 5.57 -12.95 10.82
CA GLY A 93 6.75 -13.76 10.62
C GLY A 93 7.42 -13.62 9.25
N MET A 94 6.89 -12.77 8.36
CA MET A 94 7.55 -12.42 7.10
C MET A 94 8.93 -11.81 7.35
N GLN A 95 9.93 -12.24 6.58
CA GLN A 95 11.28 -11.68 6.59
C GLN A 95 11.60 -11.12 5.21
N ILE A 96 12.20 -9.93 5.17
CA ILE A 96 12.63 -9.27 3.94
C ILE A 96 14.10 -8.88 4.09
N GLU A 97 14.90 -9.28 3.13
CA GLU A 97 16.29 -8.86 2.98
C GLU A 97 16.36 -7.73 1.96
N LEU A 98 17.15 -6.70 2.27
CA LEU A 98 17.45 -5.59 1.36
C LEU A 98 18.89 -5.74 0.88
N GLU A 99 19.09 -5.51 -0.41
CA GLU A 99 20.41 -5.56 -1.07
C GLU A 99 21.23 -4.28 -0.84
#